data_AF-A0A2G9Y4H7-F1
#
_entry.id   AF-A0A2G9Y4H7-F1
#
_cell.length_a   1.000
_cell.length_b   1.000
_cell.length_c   1.000
_cell.angle_alpha   90.00
_cell.angle_beta   90.00
_cell.angle_gamma   90.00
#
_symmetry.space_group_name_H-M   'P 1'
#
loop_
_entity.id
_entity.type
_entity.pdbx_description
1 polymer ?
#
loop_
_entity_poly.entity_id
_entity_poly.type
_entity_poly.pdbx_seq_one_letter_code
_entity_poly.pdbx_strand_id
1 'polypeptide(L)'
;MHNYWRAKANSSIGSGPLWQLYTEGFAQRCEHIILGKNTWHQATNDKDWLSWCEDYKSWLAAEFLRLVDAEKSVSPFFGSWFYIQGRKECGYFLGHELIKKFEANATIMEIALWRKEKVEDRFMSGLKSITR
;
A
#
# COMPACT_ATOMS: atom_id res chain seq x y z
N MET A 1 -5.22 13.69 -8.73
CA MET A 1 -3.84 14.16 -8.97
C MET A 1 -2.97 13.08 -9.62
N HIS A 2 -2.85 11.88 -9.02
CA HIS A 2 -2.06 10.76 -9.56
C HIS A 2 -2.42 10.35 -11.01
N ASN A 3 -3.70 10.04 -11.29
CA ASN A 3 -4.15 9.69 -12.65
C ASN A 3 -3.94 10.83 -13.68
N TYR A 4 -4.04 12.10 -13.25
CA TYR A 4 -3.80 13.25 -14.12
C TYR A 4 -2.35 13.30 -14.60
N TRP A 5 -1.39 13.14 -13.68
CA TRP A 5 0.03 13.15 -14.03
C TRP A 5 0.43 11.96 -14.89
N ARG A 6 -0.15 10.77 -14.64
CA ARG A 6 0.09 9.58 -15.47
C ARG A 6 -0.46 9.73 -16.89
N ALA A 7 -1.67 10.29 -17.03
CA ALA A 7 -2.26 10.58 -18.33
C ALA A 7 -1.41 11.60 -19.11
N LYS A 8 -0.94 12.67 -18.46
CA LYS A 8 -0.03 13.66 -19.07
C LYS A 8 1.30 13.05 -19.50
N ALA A 9 1.79 12.04 -18.77
CA ALA A 9 3.04 11.33 -19.06
C ALA A 9 2.86 10.09 -19.96
N ASN A 10 1.67 9.89 -20.55
CA ASN A 10 1.31 8.71 -21.36
C ASN A 10 1.68 7.37 -20.71
N SER A 11 1.56 7.29 -19.38
CA SER A 11 1.92 6.11 -18.58
C SER A 11 0.72 5.20 -18.38
N SER A 12 0.91 3.89 -18.57
CA SER A 12 -0.15 2.89 -18.42
C SER A 12 -0.75 2.87 -17.01
N ILE A 13 -2.06 2.66 -16.93
CA ILE A 13 -2.74 2.32 -15.68
C ILE A 13 -2.56 0.83 -15.46
N GLY A 14 -2.02 0.44 -14.29
CA GLY A 14 -1.89 -0.96 -13.92
C GLY A 14 -3.18 -1.55 -13.36
N SER A 15 -3.13 -2.84 -13.06
CA SER A 15 -4.22 -3.61 -12.46
C SER A 15 -3.62 -4.73 -11.62
N GLY A 16 -4.46 -5.39 -10.81
CA GLY A 16 -4.04 -6.49 -9.96
C GLY A 16 -3.64 -6.08 -8.54
N PRO A 17 -3.29 -7.06 -7.69
CA PRO A 17 -3.19 -6.87 -6.25
C PRO A 17 -2.07 -5.90 -5.84
N LEU A 18 -0.90 -6.00 -6.49
CA LEU A 18 0.24 -5.11 -6.21
C LEU A 18 -0.04 -3.68 -6.65
N TRP A 19 -0.76 -3.52 -7.76
CA TRP A 19 -1.18 -2.21 -8.22
C TRP A 19 -2.17 -1.56 -7.25
N GLN A 20 -3.12 -2.33 -6.73
CA GLN A 20 -4.05 -1.85 -5.69
C GLN A 20 -3.31 -1.44 -4.41
N LEU A 21 -2.38 -2.27 -3.93
CA LEU A 21 -1.56 -1.94 -2.77
C LEU A 21 -0.75 -0.66 -2.98
N TYR A 22 -0.22 -0.48 -4.19
CA TYR A 22 0.44 0.76 -4.61
C TYR A 22 -0.50 1.96 -4.59
N THR A 23 -1.67 1.89 -5.22
CA THR A 23 -2.57 3.05 -5.33
C THR A 23 -3.14 3.48 -3.99
N GLU A 24 -3.56 2.53 -3.16
CA GLU A 24 -4.12 2.83 -1.82
C GLU A 24 -3.03 3.37 -0.89
N GLY A 25 -1.86 2.73 -0.89
CA GLY A 25 -0.71 3.20 -0.11
C GLY A 25 -0.19 4.57 -0.54
N PHE A 26 -0.16 4.82 -1.85
CA PHE A 26 0.23 6.11 -2.42
C PHE A 26 -0.78 7.20 -2.04
N ALA A 27 -2.08 6.92 -2.12
CA ALA A 27 -3.12 7.85 -1.69
C ALA A 27 -2.98 8.20 -0.19
N GLN A 28 -2.82 7.19 0.65
CA GLN A 28 -2.61 7.38 2.10
C GLN A 28 -1.36 8.22 2.39
N ARG A 29 -0.25 7.98 1.66
CA ARG A 29 0.97 8.77 1.83
C ARG A 29 0.81 10.22 1.36
N CYS A 30 0.12 10.44 0.24
CA CYS A 30 -0.20 11.79 -0.22
C CYS A 30 -1.03 12.56 0.80
N GLU A 31 -2.00 11.92 1.46
CA GLU A 31 -2.77 12.53 2.54
C GLU A 31 -1.85 13.02 3.67
N HIS A 32 -0.93 12.17 4.15
CA HIS A 32 0.01 12.54 5.21
C HIS A 32 0.89 13.72 4.82
N ILE A 33 1.38 13.75 3.57
CA ILE A 33 2.20 14.85 3.05
C ILE A 33 1.38 16.15 3.00
N ILE A 34 0.15 16.10 2.47
CA ILE A 34 -0.71 17.28 2.32
C ILE A 34 -1.11 17.86 3.68
N LEU A 35 -1.45 16.99 4.64
CA LEU A 35 -1.90 17.41 5.96
C LEU A 35 -0.75 17.72 6.93
N GLY A 36 0.48 17.31 6.62
CA GLY A 36 1.64 17.43 7.50
C GLY A 36 1.51 16.61 8.80
N LYS A 37 0.65 15.58 8.80
CA LYS A 37 0.37 14.72 9.97
C LYS A 37 0.07 13.29 9.54
N ASN A 38 0.41 12.33 10.40
CA ASN A 38 0.17 10.90 10.15
C ASN A 38 -1.25 10.51 10.59
N THR A 39 -2.27 10.96 9.85
CA THR A 39 -3.67 10.60 10.11
C THR A 39 -4.02 9.23 9.53
N TRP A 40 -4.80 8.44 10.27
CA TRP A 40 -5.27 7.14 9.83
C TRP A 40 -6.78 7.07 9.98
N HIS A 41 -7.49 7.06 8.85
CA HIS A 41 -8.95 6.94 8.85
C HIS A 41 -9.41 5.63 9.52
N GLN A 42 -8.65 4.55 9.31
CA GLN A 42 -8.87 3.22 9.86
C GLN A 42 -8.80 3.19 11.39
N ALA A 43 -8.03 4.10 12.00
CA ALA A 43 -7.88 4.19 13.45
C ALA A 43 -9.00 4.98 14.15
N THR A 44 -9.91 5.62 13.40
CA THR A 44 -10.97 6.49 13.98
C THR A 44 -11.85 5.75 14.99
N ASN A 45 -12.21 4.49 14.67
CA ASN A 45 -13.04 3.63 15.51
C ASN A 45 -12.25 2.44 16.09
N ASP A 46 -10.94 2.42 15.90
CA ASP A 46 -10.05 1.35 16.33
C ASP A 46 -8.69 1.95 16.74
N LYS A 47 -8.61 2.40 18.00
CA LYS A 47 -7.47 3.19 18.49
C LYS A 47 -6.15 2.45 18.45
N ASP A 48 -6.18 1.11 18.52
CA ASP A 48 -4.99 0.25 18.50
C ASP A 48 -4.69 -0.29 17.10
N TRP A 49 -5.41 0.17 16.07
CA TRP A 49 -5.23 -0.31 14.71
C TRP A 49 -3.80 -0.08 14.19
N LEU A 50 -3.24 1.11 14.46
CA LEU A 50 -1.92 1.47 13.97
C LEU A 50 -0.82 0.66 14.66
N SER A 51 -0.81 0.63 16.00
CA SER A 51 0.17 -0.15 16.76
C SER A 51 0.09 -1.63 16.40
N TRP A 52 -1.11 -2.16 16.22
CA TRP A 52 -1.29 -3.53 15.75
C TRP A 52 -0.72 -3.74 14.34
N CYS A 53 -0.95 -2.83 13.41
CA CYS A 53 -0.37 -2.94 12.06
C CYS A 53 1.15 -2.89 12.09
N GLU A 54 1.74 -2.07 12.98
CA GLU A 54 3.18 -1.99 13.20
C GLU A 54 3.74 -3.31 13.75
N ASP A 55 3.11 -3.87 14.79
CA ASP A 55 3.50 -5.13 15.44
C ASP A 55 3.39 -6.33 14.49
N TYR A 56 2.36 -6.34 13.64
CA TYR A 56 2.07 -7.44 12.71
C TYR A 56 2.54 -7.18 11.29
N LYS A 57 3.36 -6.15 11.05
CA LYS A 57 3.78 -5.73 9.70
C LYS A 57 4.40 -6.86 8.87
N SER A 58 5.31 -7.64 9.45
CA SER A 58 5.93 -8.78 8.77
C SER A 58 4.93 -9.87 8.40
N TRP A 59 3.97 -10.13 9.29
CA TRP A 59 2.90 -11.09 9.05
C TRP A 59 1.92 -10.58 7.97
N LEU A 60 1.55 -9.30 7.99
CA LEU A 60 0.70 -8.68 6.97
C LEU A 60 1.33 -8.78 5.58
N ALA A 61 2.63 -8.54 5.46
CA ALA A 61 3.35 -8.69 4.21
C ALA A 61 3.35 -10.15 3.72
N ALA A 62 3.58 -11.11 4.62
CA ALA A 62 3.58 -12.53 4.30
C ALA A 62 2.18 -13.01 3.85
N GLU A 63 1.13 -12.58 4.55
CA GLU A 63 -0.25 -12.94 4.22
C GLU A 63 -0.69 -12.32 2.89
N PHE A 64 -0.28 -11.07 2.61
CA PHE A 64 -0.55 -10.44 1.32
C PHE A 64 0.11 -11.23 0.19
N LEU A 65 1.40 -11.57 0.33
CA LEU A 65 2.13 -12.38 -0.65
C LEU A 65 1.48 -13.75 -0.84
N ARG A 66 1.06 -14.40 0.25
CA ARG A 66 0.36 -15.69 0.19
C ARG A 66 -0.93 -15.63 -0.64
N LEU A 67 -1.68 -14.52 -0.57
CA LEU A 67 -2.87 -14.33 -1.41
C LEU A 67 -2.51 -14.09 -2.87
N VAL A 68 -1.48 -13.28 -3.14
CA VAL A 68 -0.98 -13.03 -4.50
C VAL A 68 -0.50 -14.31 -5.17
N ASP A 69 0.34 -15.09 -4.49
CA ASP A 69 0.91 -16.34 -5.01
C ASP A 69 -0.17 -17.42 -5.24
N ALA A 70 -1.23 -17.40 -4.44
CA ALA A 70 -2.37 -18.30 -4.60
C ALA A 70 -3.44 -17.79 -5.58
N GLU A 71 -3.20 -16.67 -6.27
CA GLU A 71 -4.15 -15.98 -7.15
C GLU A 71 -5.52 -15.72 -6.48
N LYS A 72 -5.51 -15.50 -5.16
CA LYS A 72 -6.70 -15.19 -4.37
C LYS A 72 -6.94 -13.69 -4.30
N SER A 73 -8.19 -13.32 -4.05
CA SER A 73 -8.55 -11.93 -3.85
C SER A 73 -7.83 -11.33 -2.64
N VAL A 74 -7.25 -10.13 -2.83
CA VAL A 74 -6.69 -9.29 -1.77
C VAL A 74 -7.73 -8.38 -1.12
N SER A 75 -9.02 -8.52 -1.45
CA SER A 75 -10.12 -7.79 -0.80
C SER A 75 -10.06 -7.78 0.73
N PRO A 76 -9.57 -8.83 1.44
CA PRO A 76 -9.39 -8.77 2.88
C PRO A 76 -8.55 -7.61 3.39
N PHE A 77 -7.62 -7.10 2.59
CA PHE A 77 -6.74 -6.00 2.95
C PHE A 77 -7.36 -4.62 2.75
N PHE A 78 -8.46 -4.50 2.00
CA PHE A 78 -8.99 -3.21 1.56
C PHE A 78 -10.48 -3.03 1.81
N GLY A 79 -11.24 -4.11 2.00
CA GLY A 79 -12.70 -4.02 2.12
C GLY A 79 -13.16 -3.81 3.56
N SER A 80 -14.15 -2.94 3.73
CA SER A 80 -14.77 -2.60 5.02
C SER A 80 -15.57 -3.75 5.67
N TRP A 81 -15.80 -4.85 4.95
CA TRP A 81 -16.54 -6.03 5.42
C TRP A 81 -15.63 -7.22 5.75
N PHE A 82 -14.33 -7.12 5.47
CA PHE A 82 -13.38 -8.20 5.73
C PHE A 82 -12.53 -7.91 6.94
N TYR A 83 -12.13 -8.98 7.62
CA TYR A 83 -11.26 -8.90 8.79
C TYR A 83 -10.04 -9.78 8.56
N ILE A 84 -8.87 -9.21 8.83
CA ILE A 84 -7.59 -9.91 8.92
C ILE A 84 -7.21 -9.85 10.40
N GLN A 85 -7.27 -10.99 11.09
CA GLN A 85 -6.99 -11.05 12.54
C GLN A 85 -7.81 -10.02 13.35
N GLY A 86 -9.07 -9.81 12.98
CA GLY A 86 -9.95 -8.85 13.64
C GLY A 86 -9.74 -7.38 13.22
N ARG A 87 -8.84 -7.08 12.28
CA ARG A 87 -8.59 -5.73 11.76
C ARG A 87 -9.04 -5.57 10.31
N LYS A 88 -9.45 -4.37 9.94
CA LYS A 88 -9.88 -4.01 8.58
C LYS A 88 -8.82 -3.18 7.89
N GLU A 89 -8.85 -3.16 6.55
CA GLU A 89 -8.18 -2.12 5.76
C GLU A 89 -6.66 -2.02 6.00
N CYS A 90 -6.01 -3.11 6.44
CA CYS A 90 -4.57 -3.14 6.73
C CYS A 90 -3.69 -2.94 5.49
N GLY A 91 -4.24 -3.06 4.27
CA GLY A 91 -3.56 -2.77 3.02
C GLY A 91 -3.15 -1.31 2.88
N TYR A 92 -3.91 -0.38 3.47
CA TYR A 92 -3.56 1.05 3.48
C TYR A 92 -2.25 1.30 4.22
N PHE A 93 -2.09 0.68 5.41
CA PHE A 93 -0.84 0.74 6.16
C PHE A 93 0.32 0.10 5.40
N LEU A 94 0.13 -1.13 4.90
CA LEU A 94 1.20 -1.88 4.26
C LEU A 94 1.70 -1.19 2.98
N GLY A 95 0.78 -0.68 2.15
CA GLY A 95 1.12 0.10 0.96
C GLY A 95 1.81 1.41 1.32
N HIS A 96 1.31 2.13 2.32
CA HIS A 96 1.91 3.36 2.82
C HIS A 96 3.37 3.15 3.24
N GLU A 97 3.66 2.12 4.04
CA GLU A 97 5.01 1.83 4.52
C GLU A 97 5.98 1.52 3.38
N LEU A 98 5.52 0.85 2.32
CA LEU A 98 6.31 0.63 1.12
C LEU A 98 6.61 1.93 0.37
N ILE A 99 5.61 2.80 0.17
CA ILE A 99 5.84 4.10 -0.47
C ILE A 99 6.85 4.91 0.35
N LYS A 100 6.65 5.01 1.66
CA LYS A 100 7.57 5.72 2.57
C LYS A 100 8.98 5.15 2.52
N LYS A 101 9.14 3.82 2.40
CA LYS A 101 10.44 3.18 2.19
C LYS A 101 11.07 3.60 0.86
N PHE A 102 10.29 3.68 -0.21
CA PHE A 102 10.80 4.09 -1.52
C PHE A 102 11.16 5.57 -1.59
N GLU A 103 10.53 6.41 -0.77
CA GLU A 103 10.86 7.84 -0.65
C GLU A 103 12.30 8.09 -0.19
N ALA A 104 12.98 7.10 0.39
CA ALA A 104 14.40 7.20 0.72
C ALA A 104 15.31 7.35 -0.52
N ASN A 105 14.85 6.95 -1.71
CA ASN A 105 15.66 6.95 -2.94
C ASN A 105 14.91 7.50 -4.18
N ALA A 106 13.68 7.95 -4.03
CA ALA A 106 12.86 8.49 -5.10
C ALA A 106 11.89 9.53 -4.54
N THR A 107 11.63 10.59 -5.27
CA THR A 107 10.58 11.55 -4.92
C THR A 107 9.19 10.93 -5.09
N ILE A 108 8.20 11.48 -4.37
CA ILE A 108 6.80 11.07 -4.53
C ILE A 108 6.32 11.21 -5.99
N MET A 109 6.83 12.19 -6.72
CA MET A 109 6.51 12.39 -8.14
C MET A 109 7.12 11.31 -9.05
N GLU A 110 8.35 10.88 -8.78
CA GLU A 110 8.94 9.76 -9.51
C GLU A 110 8.18 8.45 -9.23
N ILE A 111 7.79 8.21 -7.98
CA ILE A 111 6.98 7.05 -7.58
C ILE A 111 5.60 7.10 -8.27
N ALA A 112 4.98 8.27 -8.39
CA ALA A 112 3.71 8.47 -9.09
C ALA A 112 3.77 8.08 -10.57
N LEU A 113 4.95 8.18 -11.19
CA LEU A 113 5.19 7.96 -12.61
C LEU A 113 5.84 6.62 -12.95
N TRP A 114 6.05 5.73 -11.97
CA TRP A 114 6.55 4.39 -12.26
C TRP A 114 5.61 3.63 -13.21
N ARG A 115 6.19 2.96 -14.20
CA ARG A 115 5.43 2.04 -15.05
C ARG A 115 4.91 0.87 -14.23
N LYS A 116 3.88 0.19 -14.74
CA LYS A 116 3.25 -0.96 -14.08
C LYS A 116 4.29 -2.00 -13.64
N GLU A 117 5.20 -2.35 -14.53
CA GLU A 117 6.20 -3.41 -14.31
C GLU A 117 7.12 -3.03 -13.14
N LYS A 118 7.54 -1.76 -13.09
CA LYS A 118 8.35 -1.25 -11.98
C LYS A 118 7.58 -1.24 -10.66
N VAL A 119 6.28 -0.92 -10.68
CA VAL A 119 5.44 -1.00 -9.46
C VAL A 119 5.36 -2.44 -8.98
N GLU A 120 5.05 -3.39 -9.86
CA GLU A 120 4.95 -4.81 -9.52
C GLU A 120 6.28 -5.34 -8.95
N ASP A 121 7.41 -5.11 -9.63
CA ASP A 121 8.74 -5.53 -9.17
C ASP A 121 9.11 -4.95 -7.80
N ARG A 122 8.90 -3.64 -7.62
CA ARG A 122 9.27 -2.94 -6.39
C ARG A 122 8.38 -3.35 -5.22
N PHE A 123 7.08 -3.47 -5.44
CA PHE A 123 6.16 -3.90 -4.37
C PHE A 123 6.37 -5.36 -4.00
N MET A 124 6.57 -6.27 -4.96
CA MET A 124 6.94 -7.66 -4.65
C MET A 124 8.23 -7.76 -3.85
N SER A 125 9.28 -7.08 -4.30
CA SER A 125 10.58 -7.07 -3.60
C SER A 125 10.48 -6.42 -2.23
N GLY A 126 9.69 -5.34 -2.11
CA GLY A 126 9.42 -4.63 -0.88
C GLY A 126 8.73 -5.52 0.15
N LEU A 127 7.63 -6.18 -0.24
CA LEU A 127 6.92 -7.14 0.60
C LEU A 127 7.85 -8.27 1.07
N LYS A 128 8.59 -8.90 0.14
CA LYS A 128 9.56 -9.97 0.49
C LYS A 128 10.68 -9.51 1.43
N SER A 129 11.02 -8.22 1.42
CA SER A 129 12.00 -7.66 2.35
C SER A 129 11.45 -7.38 3.74
N ILE A 130 10.13 -7.24 3.89
CA ILE A 130 9.43 -7.03 5.17
C ILE A 130 9.20 -8.38 5.89
N THR A 131 9.09 -9.48 5.13
CA THR A 131 8.87 -10.83 5.68
C THR A 131 10.13 -11.50 6.22
N ARG A 132 11.31 -10.89 6.06
CA ARG A 132 12.59 -11.39 6.56
C ARG A 132 12.87 -10.82 7.94
#